data_AF-B0JWW3-F1
#
_entry.id   AF-B0JWW3-F1
#
_cell.length_a   1.000
_cell.length_b   1.000
_cell.length_c   1.000
_cell.angle_alpha   90.00
_cell.angle_beta   90.00
_cell.angle_gamma   90.00
#
_symmetry.space_group_name_H-M   'P 1'
#
loop_
_entity.id
_entity.type
_entity.pdbx_description
1 polymer ?
#
loop_
_entity_poly.entity_id
_entity_poly.type
_entity_poly.pdbx_seq_one_letter_code
_entity_poly.pdbx_strand_id
1 'polypeptide(L)' 'MADPFIIACAKIKDGCVITEEALKPNAAKIPTVCQHFSIDCTNVQGLMEREGWQF' A
#
# COMPACT_ATOMS: atom_id res chain seq x y z
N MET A 1 -0.56 -8.42 -10.58
CA MET A 1 -0.05 -9.38 -9.59
C MET A 1 0.77 -8.55 -8.63
N ALA A 2 0.52 -8.65 -7.32
CA ALA A 2 1.27 -7.91 -6.32
C ALA A 2 2.74 -8.36 -6.31
N ASP A 3 3.66 -7.42 -6.15
CA ASP A 3 5.08 -7.72 -6.02
C ASP A 3 5.39 -8.19 -4.58
N PRO A 4 5.79 -9.46 -4.37
CA PRO A 4 6.05 -9.99 -3.04
C PRO A 4 7.23 -9.32 -2.33
N PHE A 5 8.21 -8.77 -3.05
CA PHE A 5 9.38 -8.13 -2.45
C PHE A 5 9.01 -6.77 -1.84
N ILE A 6 8.17 -5.99 -2.52
CA ILE A 6 7.67 -4.70 -1.98
C ILE A 6 6.84 -4.95 -0.71
N ILE A 7 5.93 -5.92 -0.75
CA ILE A 7 5.09 -6.29 0.40
C ILE A 7 5.94 -6.75 1.59
N ALA A 8 6.90 -7.65 1.36
CA ALA A 8 7.78 -8.14 2.42
C ALA A 8 8.65 -7.03 3.00
N CYS A 9 9.17 -6.14 2.15
CA CYS A 9 9.98 -4.99 2.57
C CYS A 9 9.17 -4.06 3.48
N ALA A 10 7.93 -3.72 3.10
CA ALA A 10 7.04 -2.90 3.91
C ALA A 10 6.72 -3.57 5.26
N LYS A 11 6.45 -4.88 5.28
CA LYS A 11 6.19 -5.61 6.52
C LYS A 11 7.38 -5.61 7.48
N ILE A 12 8.59 -5.86 6.98
CA ILE A 12 9.80 -5.96 7.81
C ILE A 12 10.28 -4.58 8.31
N LYS A 13 10.01 -3.52 7.54
CA LYS A 13 10.41 -2.14 7.89
C LYS A 13 9.33 -1.35 8.61
N ASP A 14 8.17 -1.94 8.89
CA ASP A 14 6.97 -1.22 9.37
C ASP A 14 6.63 0.00 8.49
N GLY A 15 6.72 -0.21 7.17
CA GLY A 15 6.55 0.83 6.16
C GLY A 15 5.14 0.86 5.55
N CYS A 16 4.83 1.97 4.89
CA CYS A 16 3.63 2.12 4.08
C CYS A 16 3.93 1.83 2.60
N VAL A 17 3.10 1.02 1.95
CA VAL A 17 3.15 0.83 0.50
C VAL A 17 2.33 1.92 -0.19
N ILE A 18 2.93 2.61 -1.16
CA ILE A 18 2.23 3.61 -1.98
C ILE A 18 1.95 3.00 -3.35
N THR A 19 0.68 2.95 -3.75
CA THR A 19 0.26 2.33 -5.02
C THR A 19 -0.98 2.98 -5.59
N GLU A 20 -1.08 3.06 -6.92
CA GLU A 20 -2.28 3.48 -7.66
C GLU A 20 -3.13 2.28 -8.12
N GLU A 21 -2.79 1.06 -7.71
CA GLU A 21 -3.66 -0.09 -7.95
C GLU A 21 -4.97 0.04 -7.16
N ALA A 22 -6.10 -0.25 -7.80
CA ALA A 22 -7.39 -0.28 -7.13
C ALA A 22 -7.52 -1.50 -6.21
N LEU A 23 -8.14 -1.31 -5.04
CA LEU A 23 -8.57 -2.40 -4.17
C LEU A 23 -9.58 -3.28 -4.91
N LYS A 24 -9.25 -4.58 -5.03
CA LYS A 24 -10.13 -5.57 -5.64
C LYS A 24 -10.23 -6.78 -4.72
N PRO A 25 -11.40 -7.03 -4.11
CA PRO A 25 -11.61 -8.20 -3.27
C PRO A 25 -11.23 -9.49 -3.99
N ASN A 26 -10.63 -10.44 -3.28
CA ASN A 26 -10.22 -11.75 -3.79
C ASN A 26 -9.26 -11.70 -5.00
N ALA A 27 -8.49 -10.63 -5.16
CA ALA A 27 -7.46 -10.50 -6.19
C ALA A 27 -6.06 -10.31 -5.60
N ALA A 28 -5.03 -10.84 -6.26
CA ALA A 28 -3.63 -10.61 -5.92
C ALA A 28 -3.15 -9.22 -6.37
N LYS A 29 -3.79 -8.18 -5.83
CA LYS A 29 -3.47 -6.75 -6.02
C LYS A 29 -2.78 -6.22 -4.77
N ILE A 30 -1.87 -5.24 -4.90
CA ILE A 30 -1.13 -4.71 -3.75
C ILE A 30 -2.05 -4.31 -2.59
N PRO A 31 -3.13 -3.49 -2.78
CA PRO A 31 -3.98 -3.10 -1.66
C PRO A 31 -4.66 -4.30 -0.98
N THR A 32 -5.08 -5.31 -1.76
CA THR A 32 -5.73 -6.50 -1.23
C THR A 32 -4.76 -7.34 -0.39
N VAL A 33 -3.52 -7.47 -0.85
CA VAL A 33 -2.47 -8.21 -0.13
C VAL A 33 -2.03 -7.44 1.12
N CYS A 34 -1.83 -6.11 1.02
CA CYS A 34 -1.54 -5.26 2.18
C CYS A 34 -2.65 -5.35 3.24
N GLN A 35 -3.92 -5.30 2.83
CA GLN A 35 -5.07 -5.45 3.74
C GLN A 35 -5.04 -6.81 4.45
N HIS A 36 -4.77 -7.90 3.71
CA HIS A 36 -4.72 -9.24 4.27
C HIS A 36 -3.62 -9.42 5.34
N PHE A 37 -2.46 -8.81 5.14
CA PHE A 37 -1.32 -8.89 6.07
C PHE A 37 -1.23 -7.73 7.08
N SER A 38 -2.25 -6.86 7.10
CA SER A 38 -2.31 -5.65 7.91
C SER A 38 -1.05 -4.78 7.76
N ILE A 39 -0.69 -4.50 6.50
CA ILE A 39 0.40 -3.59 6.12
C ILE A 39 -0.23 -2.26 5.71
N ASP A 40 0.33 -1.15 6.18
CA ASP A 40 -0.15 0.18 5.79
C ASP A 40 0.01 0.38 4.28
N CYS A 41 -1.03 0.91 3.66
CA CYS A 41 -1.10 1.05 2.22
C CYS A 41 -2.02 2.23 1.88
N THR A 42 -1.54 3.10 1.00
CA THR A 42 -2.32 4.23 0.50
C THR A 42 -1.94 4.55 -0.95
N ASN A 43 -2.60 5.52 -1.55
CA ASN A 43 -2.25 6.07 -2.86
C ASN A 43 -1.43 7.37 -2.71
N VAL A 44 -1.01 7.96 -3.81
CA VAL A 44 -0.20 9.19 -3.77
C VAL A 44 -0.94 10.33 -3.06
N GLN A 45 -2.24 10.50 -3.34
CA GLN A 45 -3.05 11.52 -2.67
C GLN A 45 -3.09 11.30 -1.15
N GLY A 46 -3.35 10.07 -0.69
CA GLY A 46 -3.41 9.78 0.73
C GLY A 46 -2.05 9.92 1.42
N LEU A 47 -0.93 9.73 0.71
CA LEU A 47 0.39 10.11 1.23
C LEU A 47 0.49 11.64 1.42
N MET A 48 0.12 12.41 0.40
CA MET A 48 0.17 13.88 0.44
C MET A 48 -0.65 14.45 1.60
N GLU A 49 -1.86 13.90 1.81
CA GLU A 49 -2.75 14.28 2.91
C GLU A 49 -2.14 13.96 4.29
N ARG A 50 -1.53 12.78 4.44
CA ARG A 50 -0.86 12.36 5.70
C ARG A 50 0.36 13.23 6.02
N GLU A 51 1.11 13.61 5.00
CA GLU A 51 2.32 14.45 5.15
C GLU A 51 2.02 15.96 5.15
N GLY A 52 0.74 16.35 5.03
CA GLY A 52 0.31 17.75 5.11
C GLY A 52 0.78 18.63 3.94
N TRP A 53 0.98 18.06 2.75
CA TRP A 53 1.42 18.82 1.58
C TRP A 53 0.38 19.87 1.18
N GLN A 54 0.84 21.06 0.80
CA GLN A 54 0.01 22.17 0.34
C GLN A 54 0.28 22.40 -1.15
N PHE A 55 -0.77 22.59 -1.95
CA PHE A 55 -0.72 22.82 -3.39
C PHE A 55 -1.35 24.15 -3.78
#